data_AF-A0A2V3JCZ5-F1
#
_entry.id   AF-A0A2V3JCZ5-F1
#
_cell.length_a   1.000
_cell.length_b   1.000
_cell.length_c   1.000
_cell.angle_alpha   90.00
_cell.angle_beta   90.00
_cell.angle_gamma   90.00
#
_symmetry.space_group_name_H-M   'P 1'
#
loop_
_entity.id
_entity.type
_entity.pdbx_description
1 polymer ?
#
loop_
_entity_poly.entity_id
_entity_poly.type
_entity_poly.pdbx_seq_one_letter_code
_entity_poly.pdbx_strand_id
1 'polypeptide(L)'
;MSETIGVTITGKKIVLEFPREEFGVLEPREIEREVLNDLRRLKAVKEFSLGKISGRELIRLLGPEKALSIIEAKKITEESVKRAINEYKASL
;
A
#
# COMPACT_ATOMS: atom_id res chain seq x y z
N MET A 1 3.86 8.70 -23.87
CA MET A 1 3.19 7.46 -23.44
C MET A 1 3.77 7.13 -22.07
N SER A 2 2.94 6.94 -21.03
CA SER A 2 3.43 6.81 -19.65
C SER A 2 4.08 5.44 -19.45
N GLU A 3 5.40 5.41 -19.32
CA GLU A 3 6.14 4.17 -19.03
C GLU A 3 5.88 3.79 -17.57
N THR A 4 5.32 2.60 -17.35
CA THR A 4 4.84 2.15 -16.04
C THR A 4 5.95 1.38 -15.32
N ILE A 5 6.16 1.65 -14.03
CA ILE A 5 7.14 0.92 -13.20
C ILE A 5 6.74 -0.56 -13.14
N GLY A 6 7.67 -1.44 -13.52
CA GLY A 6 7.51 -2.89 -13.44
C GLY A 6 7.93 -3.41 -12.07
N VAL A 7 7.07 -4.19 -11.40
CA VAL A 7 7.40 -4.85 -10.14
C VAL A 7 7.36 -6.36 -10.33
N THR A 8 8.52 -7.02 -10.21
CA THR A 8 8.63 -8.47 -10.25
C THR A 8 8.98 -9.01 -8.86
N ILE A 9 8.11 -9.84 -8.29
CA ILE A 9 8.32 -10.50 -7.00
C ILE A 9 8.66 -11.97 -7.25
N THR A 10 9.88 -12.38 -6.92
CA THR A 10 10.32 -13.79 -6.97
C THR A 10 10.72 -14.25 -5.58
N GLY A 11 9.81 -14.95 -4.89
CA GLY A 11 10.06 -15.67 -3.63
C GLY A 11 10.68 -14.85 -2.49
N LYS A 12 12.00 -14.64 -2.53
CA LYS A 12 12.78 -13.84 -1.56
C LYS A 12 13.29 -12.51 -2.11
N LYS A 13 13.06 -12.18 -3.38
CA LYS A 13 13.58 -11.00 -4.06
C LYS A 13 12.45 -10.16 -4.66
N ILE A 14 12.54 -8.86 -4.49
CA ILE A 14 11.74 -7.88 -5.22
C ILE A 14 12.68 -7.20 -6.20
N VAL A 15 12.34 -7.23 -7.48
CA VAL A 15 13.04 -6.53 -8.55
C VAL A 15 12.11 -5.42 -9.03
N LEU A 16 12.60 -4.18 -8.96
CA LEU A 16 11.90 -2.99 -9.42
C LEU A 16 12.58 -2.53 -10.72
N GLU A 17 11.83 -2.57 -11.82
CA GLU A 17 12.26 -2.12 -13.13
C GLU A 17 11.69 -0.73 -13.37
N PHE A 18 12.54 0.29 -13.30
CA PHE A 18 12.15 1.67 -13.59
C PHE A 18 12.57 2.07 -15.01
N PRO A 19 11.82 2.98 -15.66
CA PRO A 19 12.18 3.54 -16.95
C PRO A 19 13.57 4.18 -16.94
N ARG A 20 14.32 4.04 -18.03
CA ARG A 20 15.72 4.52 -18.14
C ARG A 20 15.87 6.02 -17.92
N GLU A 21 14.82 6.79 -18.18
CA GLU A 21 14.81 8.26 -18.06
C GLU A 21 14.90 8.74 -16.60
N GLU A 22 14.47 7.94 -15.62
CA GLU A 22 14.56 8.29 -14.18
C GLU A 22 15.94 8.00 -13.57
N PHE A 23 16.71 7.06 -14.14
CA PHE A 23 18.04 6.69 -13.65
C PHE A 23 19.17 7.61 -14.12
N GLY A 24 18.91 8.50 -15.08
CA GLY A 24 19.94 9.40 -15.62
C GLY A 24 20.45 10.46 -14.63
N VAL A 25 19.78 10.66 -13.49
CA VAL A 25 19.98 11.84 -12.63
C VAL A 25 20.12 11.51 -11.13
N LEU A 26 19.67 10.34 -10.65
CA LEU A 26 19.61 10.04 -9.22
C LEU A 26 20.77 9.16 -8.75
N GLU A 27 21.42 9.53 -7.64
CA GLU A 27 22.48 8.69 -7.07
C GLU A 27 21.88 7.38 -6.53
N PRO A 28 22.58 6.23 -6.62
CA PRO A 28 22.09 4.93 -6.15
C PRO A 28 21.56 4.94 -4.70
N ARG A 29 22.14 5.78 -3.83
CA ARG A 29 21.70 5.95 -2.43
C ARG A 29 20.33 6.62 -2.32
N GLU A 30 19.99 7.51 -3.23
CA GLU A 30 18.70 8.19 -3.25
C GLU A 30 17.60 7.20 -3.66
N ILE A 31 17.88 6.36 -4.66
CA ILE A 31 16.99 5.30 -5.11
C ILE A 31 16.73 4.29 -3.98
N GLU A 32 17.79 3.83 -3.29
CA GLU A 32 17.65 2.94 -2.15
C GLU A 32 16.77 3.56 -1.04
N ARG A 33 16.99 4.85 -0.73
CA ARG A 33 16.21 5.57 0.27
C ARG A 33 14.74 5.66 -0.10
N GLU A 34 14.42 5.94 -1.36
CA GLU A 34 13.04 6.04 -1.85
C GLU A 34 12.33 4.69 -1.80
N VAL A 35 12.98 3.63 -2.30
CA VAL A 35 12.45 2.27 -2.23
C VAL A 35 12.18 1.84 -0.79
N LEU A 36 13.12 2.10 0.13
CA LEU A 36 12.92 1.78 1.55
C LEU A 36 11.75 2.56 2.16
N ASN A 37 11.53 3.81 1.77
CA ASN A 37 10.40 4.59 2.24
C ASN A 37 9.07 4.04 1.73
N ASP A 38 8.99 3.62 0.48
CA ASP A 38 7.77 3.02 -0.07
C ASP A 38 7.48 1.65 0.52
N LEU A 39 8.49 0.82 0.76
CA LEU A 39 8.34 -0.43 1.49
C LEU A 39 7.83 -0.21 2.92
N ARG A 40 8.31 0.83 3.62
CA ARG A 40 7.82 1.20 4.96
C ARG A 40 6.35 1.64 4.93
N ARG A 41 5.97 2.44 3.94
CA ARG A 41 4.57 2.86 3.73
C ARG A 41 3.66 1.66 3.49
N LEU A 42 4.04 0.75 2.58
CA LEU A 42 3.30 -0.48 2.31
C LEU A 42 3.13 -1.35 3.56
N LYS A 43 4.20 -1.49 4.35
CA LYS A 43 4.14 -2.21 5.63
C LYS A 43 3.14 -1.56 6.59
N ALA A 44 3.13 -0.25 6.71
CA ALA A 44 2.21 0.48 7.59
C ALA A 44 0.74 0.24 7.18
N VAL A 45 0.42 0.29 5.88
CA VAL A 45 -0.92 -0.03 5.37
C VAL A 45 -1.34 -1.44 5.78
N LYS A 46 -0.45 -2.43 5.58
CA LYS A 46 -0.71 -3.83 5.96
C LYS A 46 -0.94 -3.98 7.47
N GLU A 47 -0.13 -3.34 8.29
CA GLU A 47 -0.27 -3.39 9.74
C GLU A 47 -1.58 -2.74 10.23
N PHE A 48 -2.02 -1.65 9.59
CA PHE A 48 -3.30 -1.02 9.89
C PHE A 48 -4.49 -1.91 9.50
N SER A 49 -4.44 -2.56 8.33
CA SER A 49 -5.48 -3.51 7.93
C SER A 49 -5.60 -4.67 8.92
N LEU A 50 -4.47 -5.14 9.46
CA LEU A 50 -4.42 -6.16 10.51
C LEU A 50 -4.78 -5.66 11.92
N GLY A 51 -5.08 -4.35 12.09
CA GLY A 51 -5.39 -3.76 13.38
C GLY A 51 -4.19 -3.63 14.33
N LYS A 52 -2.97 -3.80 13.83
CA LYS A 52 -1.73 -3.73 14.63
C LYS A 52 -1.27 -2.30 14.91
N ILE A 53 -1.63 -1.36 14.04
CA ILE A 53 -1.39 0.08 14.26
C ILE A 53 -2.71 0.85 14.16
N SER A 54 -2.78 1.98 14.86
CA SER A 54 -3.95 2.85 14.85
C SER A 54 -4.01 3.72 13.58
N GLY A 55 -5.20 4.24 13.26
CA GLY A 55 -5.35 5.22 12.16
C GLY A 55 -4.52 6.49 12.36
N ARG A 56 -4.32 6.93 13.62
CA ARG A 56 -3.45 8.07 13.95
C ARG A 56 -1.99 7.80 13.59
N GLU A 57 -1.54 6.58 13.81
CA GLU A 57 -0.18 6.16 13.48
C GLU A 57 0.01 5.99 11.98
N LEU A 58 -1.02 5.51 11.27
CA LEU A 58 -1.05 5.49 9.81
C LEU A 58 -0.94 6.91 9.21
N ILE A 59 -1.69 7.88 9.75
CA ILE A 59 -1.62 9.30 9.35
C ILE A 59 -0.22 9.86 9.53
N ARG A 60 0.45 9.53 10.64
CA ARG A 60 1.83 9.99 10.90
C ARG A 60 2.83 9.46 9.87
N LEU A 61 2.62 8.24 9.36
CA LEU A 61 3.55 7.55 8.46
C LEU A 61 3.33 7.87 6.98
N LEU A 62 2.08 8.09 6.56
CA LEU A 62 1.69 8.28 5.16
C LEU A 62 1.26 9.71 4.82
N GLY A 63 1.04 10.55 5.83
CA GLY A 63 0.35 11.81 5.69
C GLY A 63 -1.18 11.65 5.75
N PRO A 64 -1.90 12.73 6.10
CA PRO A 64 -3.34 12.68 6.35
C PRO A 64 -4.15 12.26 5.13
N GLU A 65 -3.86 12.81 3.95
CA GLU A 65 -4.65 12.53 2.73
C GLU A 65 -4.64 11.04 2.37
N LYS A 66 -3.44 10.45 2.21
CA LYS A 66 -3.30 9.03 1.86
C LYS A 66 -3.86 8.11 2.94
N ALA A 67 -3.64 8.44 4.21
CA ALA A 67 -4.13 7.63 5.32
C ALA A 67 -5.67 7.65 5.40
N LEU A 68 -6.31 8.79 5.15
CA LEU A 68 -7.78 8.89 5.13
C LEU A 68 -8.39 7.99 4.05
N SER A 69 -7.86 8.02 2.83
CA SER A 69 -8.33 7.14 1.75
C SER A 69 -8.23 5.65 2.12
N ILE A 70 -7.14 5.25 2.80
CA ILE A 70 -6.96 3.87 3.26
C ILE A 70 -7.96 3.51 4.37
N ILE A 71 -8.20 4.41 5.33
CA ILE A 71 -9.16 4.21 6.42
C ILE A 71 -10.58 4.05 5.84
N GLU A 72 -10.96 4.89 4.89
CA GLU A 72 -12.27 4.82 4.23
C GLU A 72 -12.42 3.52 3.44
N ALA A 73 -11.41 3.13 2.65
CA ALA A 73 -11.41 1.88 1.91
C ALA A 73 -11.59 0.65 2.83
N LYS A 74 -10.95 0.65 4.01
CA LYS A 74 -11.12 -0.42 5.01
C LYS A 74 -12.57 -0.48 5.53
N LYS A 75 -13.18 0.67 5.84
CA LYS A 75 -14.58 0.72 6.30
C LYS A 75 -15.54 0.17 5.26
N ILE A 76 -15.42 0.61 4.00
CA ILE A 76 -16.24 0.11 2.89
C ILE A 76 -16.11 -1.40 2.77
N THR A 77 -14.88 -1.92 2.84
CA THR A 77 -14.62 -3.37 2.77
C THR A 77 -15.30 -4.13 3.91
N GLU A 78 -15.21 -3.63 5.15
CA GLU A 78 -15.87 -4.25 6.30
C GLU A 78 -17.41 -4.24 6.18
N GLU A 79 -17.99 -3.14 5.69
CA GLU A 79 -19.42 -3.04 5.43
C GLU A 79 -19.89 -3.98 4.33
N SER A 80 -19.14 -4.07 3.22
CA SER A 80 -19.41 -5.00 2.13
C SER A 80 -19.37 -6.46 2.60
N VAL A 81 -18.37 -6.83 3.41
CA VAL A 81 -18.26 -8.18 3.98
C VAL A 81 -19.44 -8.48 4.91
N LYS A 82 -19.82 -7.53 5.79
CA LYS A 82 -21.00 -7.69 6.66
C LYS A 82 -22.28 -7.89 5.86
N ARG A 83 -22.46 -7.12 4.78
CA ARG A 83 -23.62 -7.26 3.90
C ARG A 83 -23.67 -8.66 3.27
N ALA A 84 -22.57 -9.13 2.69
CA ALA A 84 -22.48 -10.46 2.11
C ALA A 84 -22.80 -11.59 3.12
N ILE A 85 -22.33 -11.46 4.37
CA ILE A 85 -22.65 -12.42 5.44
C ILE A 85 -24.15 -12.42 5.77
N ASN A 86 -24.77 -11.24 5.86
CA ASN A 86 -26.19 -11.11 6.17
C ASN A 86 -27.07 -11.67 5.04
N GLU A 87 -26.70 -11.39 3.78
CA GLU A 87 -27.38 -11.95 2.60
C GLU A 87 -27.31 -13.48 2.59
N TYR A 88 -26.13 -14.05 2.86
CA TYR A 88 -25.97 -15.50 2.99
C TYR A 88 -26.85 -16.08 4.11
N LYS A 89 -26.88 -15.47 5.29
CA LYS A 89 -27.73 -15.92 6.40
C LYS A 89 -29.23 -15.83 6.11
N ALA A 90 -29.67 -14.83 5.35
CA ALA A 90 -31.07 -14.68 4.97
C ALA A 90 -31.51 -15.68 3.87
N SER A 91 -30.54 -16.29 3.17
CA SER A 91 -30.78 -17.32 2.15
C SER A 91 -30.80 -18.76 2.68
N LEU A 92 -30.48 -18.96 3.96
CA LEU A 92 -30.58 -20.23 4.69
C LEU A 92 -31.97 -20.38 5.33
#